data_AF-T1CEE2-F1
#
_entry.id   AF-T1CEE2-F1
#
_cell.length_a   1.000
_cell.length_b   1.000
_cell.length_c   1.000
_cell.angle_alpha   90.00
_cell.angle_beta   90.00
_cell.angle_gamma   90.00
#
_symmetry.space_group_name_H-M   'P 1'
#
loop_
_entity.id
_entity.type
_entity.pdbx_description
1 polymer ?
#
loop_
_entity_poly.entity_id
_entity_poly.type
_entity_poly.pdbx_seq_one_letter_code
_entity_poly.pdbx_strand_id
1 'polypeptide(L)'
;MHVNLHTLRVRPVIKSEEARYRELMGQHHYLGDLPKIGHSLWYVATHGEEWAALLSFSASAWKCGARDRWIGWDFRHQYDRLNLIANNSRFLILPEWHYPNLGSKALSLCHQRIAGDWQEHFGQPLLLLETFVDPARFHGTVYRAANWTYLGLTRGFRRTREGYSADAPSPKLVFVLPVQRDARAQLSRSILAPTYRTGAPKIMLTAEQMRTLPDFFNDIPDPRRAEGKRHRLCVVLAIAAGATLCGMRGYKAIAAWAKDLKPKARERFGCRRENRTCVVPSESIIRDVLVRVDPVKLDLALQKWNAAFAKEDQSLAIDGKTMCNAIDEAGQQTHIMSVVGHETALCYTQKKSAHCP
;
A
#
# COMPACT_ATOMS: atom_id res chain seq x y z
N MET A 1 -42.45 -10.08 18.90
CA MET A 1 -41.55 -10.23 20.07
C MET A 1 -40.49 -9.14 20.01
N HIS A 2 -40.27 -8.40 21.10
CA HIS A 2 -39.14 -7.46 21.20
C HIS A 2 -37.90 -8.23 21.68
N VAL A 3 -36.88 -8.34 20.83
CA VAL A 3 -35.57 -8.88 21.23
C VAL A 3 -34.82 -7.83 22.03
N ASN A 4 -34.31 -8.22 23.20
CA ASN A 4 -33.47 -7.36 24.02
C ASN A 4 -32.04 -7.33 23.45
N LEU A 5 -31.70 -6.29 22.68
CA LEU A 5 -30.37 -6.17 22.07
C LEU A 5 -29.24 -5.86 23.07
N HIS A 6 -29.51 -5.62 24.35
CA HIS A 6 -28.47 -5.41 25.36
C HIS A 6 -27.70 -6.69 25.70
N THR A 7 -28.30 -7.86 25.47
CA THR A 7 -27.66 -9.18 25.67
C THR A 7 -26.89 -9.63 24.43
N LEU A 8 -26.99 -8.91 23.31
CA LEU A 8 -26.22 -9.22 22.10
C LEU A 8 -24.71 -9.13 22.41
N ARG A 9 -23.96 -10.14 21.96
CA ARG A 9 -22.50 -10.21 22.09
C ARG A 9 -21.89 -10.47 20.72
N VAL A 10 -20.68 -9.97 20.50
CA VAL A 10 -19.91 -10.26 19.29
C VAL A 10 -18.56 -10.85 19.68
N ARG A 11 -18.22 -11.99 19.09
CA ARG A 11 -16.95 -12.68 19.34
C ARG A 11 -16.37 -13.33 18.08
N PRO A 12 -15.06 -13.56 18.04
CA PRO A 12 -14.44 -14.38 17.01
C PRO A 12 -15.10 -15.75 16.95
N VAL A 13 -15.23 -16.25 15.73
CA VAL A 13 -15.63 -17.63 15.46
C VAL A 13 -14.47 -18.55 15.81
N ILE A 14 -14.72 -19.56 16.63
CA ILE A 14 -13.69 -20.55 17.00
C ILE A 14 -13.60 -21.65 15.94
N LYS A 15 -12.49 -22.40 15.95
CA LYS A 15 -12.19 -23.41 14.91
C LYS A 15 -13.31 -24.45 14.70
N SER A 16 -13.94 -24.92 15.77
CA SER A 16 -15.05 -25.89 15.70
C SER A 16 -16.33 -25.32 15.06
N GLU A 17 -16.48 -24.00 15.02
CA GLU A 17 -17.65 -23.30 14.49
C GLU A 17 -17.48 -22.89 13.02
N GLU A 18 -16.28 -23.02 12.44
CA GLU A 18 -15.98 -22.55 11.08
C GLU A 18 -16.78 -23.27 9.99
N ALA A 19 -17.14 -24.53 10.21
CA ALA A 19 -18.01 -25.27 9.27
C ALA A 19 -19.41 -24.64 9.23
N ARG A 20 -20.02 -24.46 10.40
CA ARG A 20 -21.34 -23.81 10.55
C ARG A 20 -21.34 -22.39 9.99
N TYR A 21 -20.28 -21.62 10.25
CA TYR A 21 -20.14 -20.26 9.71
C TYR A 21 -20.17 -20.24 8.18
N ARG A 22 -19.39 -21.11 7.54
CA ARG A 22 -19.33 -21.20 6.08
C ARG A 22 -20.67 -21.65 5.50
N GLU A 23 -21.30 -22.64 6.11
CA GLU A 23 -22.61 -23.13 5.70
C GLU A 23 -23.66 -22.01 5.72
N LEU A 24 -23.83 -21.33 6.85
CA LEU A 24 -24.80 -20.25 6.98
C LEU A 24 -24.50 -19.06 6.05
N MET A 25 -23.21 -18.70 5.90
CA MET A 25 -22.80 -17.64 4.98
C MET A 25 -23.07 -18.04 3.53
N GLY A 26 -22.82 -19.29 3.15
CA GLY A 26 -23.09 -19.83 1.82
C GLY A 26 -24.57 -19.87 1.49
N GLN A 27 -25.40 -20.26 2.47
CA GLN A 27 -26.85 -20.38 2.31
C GLN A 27 -27.57 -19.02 2.22
N HIS A 28 -27.15 -18.04 3.02
CA HIS A 28 -27.96 -16.81 3.20
C HIS A 28 -27.30 -15.53 2.67
N HIS A 29 -25.98 -15.46 2.52
CA HIS A 29 -25.34 -14.26 1.98
C HIS A 29 -25.39 -14.27 0.44
N TYR A 30 -25.83 -13.18 -0.19
CA TYR A 30 -26.01 -13.09 -1.65
C TYR A 30 -24.72 -13.25 -2.50
N LEU A 31 -23.54 -13.23 -1.88
CA LEU A 31 -22.23 -13.51 -2.49
C LEU A 31 -21.62 -14.83 -2.03
N GLY A 32 -22.37 -15.64 -1.30
CA GLY A 32 -21.90 -16.85 -0.64
C GLY A 32 -20.81 -16.60 0.40
N ASP A 33 -20.17 -17.70 0.79
CA ASP A 33 -19.03 -17.71 1.69
C ASP A 33 -17.79 -17.08 1.06
N LEU A 34 -16.84 -16.70 1.92
CA LEU A 34 -15.56 -16.14 1.50
C LEU A 34 -14.46 -16.88 2.27
N PRO A 35 -13.53 -17.57 1.59
CA PRO A 35 -12.44 -18.28 2.24
C PRO A 35 -11.56 -17.34 3.09
N LYS A 36 -11.03 -17.84 4.21
CA LYS A 36 -9.98 -17.12 4.97
C LYS A 36 -8.69 -17.10 4.14
N ILE A 37 -8.35 -15.95 3.59
CA ILE A 37 -7.11 -15.74 2.81
C ILE A 37 -6.34 -14.57 3.44
N GLY A 38 -5.06 -14.76 3.72
CA GLY A 38 -4.21 -13.75 4.35
C GLY A 38 -4.79 -13.30 5.69
N HIS A 39 -4.81 -11.99 5.95
CA HIS A 39 -5.44 -11.44 7.15
C HIS A 39 -6.95 -11.46 7.02
N SER A 40 -7.59 -12.44 7.67
CA SER A 40 -9.04 -12.59 7.73
C SER A 40 -9.50 -13.01 9.13
N LEU A 41 -10.48 -12.29 9.69
CA LEU A 41 -11.17 -12.64 10.92
C LEU A 41 -12.67 -12.80 10.66
N TRP A 42 -13.27 -13.79 11.33
CA TRP A 42 -14.71 -14.02 11.30
C TRP A 42 -15.29 -13.81 12.69
N TYR A 43 -16.44 -13.16 12.73
CA TYR A 43 -17.18 -12.86 13.94
C TYR A 43 -18.59 -13.42 13.84
N VAL A 44 -19.08 -13.87 14.99
CA VAL A 44 -20.49 -14.19 15.19
C VAL A 44 -21.06 -13.22 16.23
N ALA A 45 -22.22 -12.64 15.90
CA ALA A 45 -23.07 -11.97 16.86
C ALA A 45 -24.04 -12.99 17.44
N THR A 46 -24.08 -13.14 18.76
CA THR A 46 -24.94 -14.10 19.45
C THR A 46 -25.88 -13.41 20.43
N HIS A 47 -27.05 -13.99 20.61
CA HIS A 47 -28.01 -13.65 21.66
C HIS A 47 -28.26 -14.93 22.46
N GLY A 48 -27.60 -15.06 23.61
CA GLY A 48 -27.48 -16.36 24.29
C GLY A 48 -26.65 -17.33 23.43
N GLU A 49 -27.17 -18.53 23.21
CA GLU A 49 -26.54 -19.58 22.38
C GLU A 49 -26.86 -19.44 20.89
N GLU A 50 -27.86 -18.63 20.55
CA GLU A 50 -28.31 -18.46 19.18
C GLU A 50 -27.43 -17.47 18.41
N TRP A 51 -27.19 -17.79 17.15
CA TRP A 51 -26.44 -16.95 16.23
C TRP A 51 -27.42 -16.00 15.56
N ALA A 52 -27.13 -14.70 15.61
CA ALA A 52 -27.97 -13.64 15.07
C ALA A 52 -27.40 -13.02 13.79
N ALA A 53 -26.07 -12.84 13.73
CA ALA A 53 -25.41 -12.27 12.57
C ALA A 53 -23.97 -12.76 12.43
N LEU A 54 -23.44 -12.71 11.20
CA LEU A 54 -22.09 -13.13 10.83
C LEU A 54 -21.35 -11.97 10.15
N LEU A 55 -20.10 -11.72 10.54
CA LEU A 55 -19.25 -10.68 9.96
C LEU A 55 -17.89 -11.23 9.57
N SER A 56 -17.47 -10.98 8.33
CA SER A 56 -16.10 -11.24 7.88
C SER A 56 -15.35 -9.93 7.71
N PHE A 57 -14.15 -9.87 8.29
CA PHE A 57 -13.17 -8.83 8.00
C PHE A 57 -11.97 -9.46 7.30
N SER A 58 -11.51 -8.84 6.23
CA SER A 58 -10.35 -9.27 5.45
C SER A 58 -9.41 -8.10 5.17
N ALA A 59 -8.26 -8.37 4.58
CA ALA A 59 -7.37 -7.33 4.08
C ALA A 59 -8.10 -6.31 3.18
N SER A 60 -7.64 -5.06 3.21
CA SER A 60 -8.24 -3.96 2.45
C SER A 60 -8.16 -4.13 0.93
N ALA A 61 -9.07 -3.47 0.23
CA ALA A 61 -9.04 -3.34 -1.21
C ALA A 61 -7.79 -2.56 -1.65
N TRP A 62 -7.03 -3.15 -2.57
CA TRP A 62 -5.77 -2.57 -3.04
C TRP A 62 -5.93 -1.20 -3.70
N LYS A 63 -7.08 -0.96 -4.35
CA LYS A 63 -7.38 0.28 -5.04
C LYS A 63 -8.81 0.71 -4.71
N CYS A 64 -8.95 1.86 -4.07
CA CYS A 64 -10.24 2.46 -3.74
C CYS A 64 -10.11 3.98 -3.78
N GLY A 65 -10.30 4.57 -4.96
CA GLY A 65 -10.09 6.02 -5.14
C GLY A 65 -10.95 6.90 -4.24
N ALA A 66 -12.15 6.46 -3.86
CA ALA A 66 -13.02 7.19 -2.93
C ALA A 66 -12.38 7.26 -1.53
N ARG A 67 -11.95 6.12 -0.98
CA ARG A 67 -11.18 6.04 0.27
C ARG A 67 -9.88 6.84 0.18
N ASP A 68 -9.11 6.62 -0.89
CA ASP A 68 -7.77 7.22 -1.02
C ASP A 68 -7.85 8.76 -1.02
N ARG A 69 -8.84 9.34 -1.73
CA ARG A 69 -9.12 10.80 -1.70
C ARG A 69 -9.59 11.27 -0.33
N TRP A 70 -10.44 10.50 0.35
CA TRP A 70 -10.90 10.86 1.68
C TRP A 70 -9.74 10.86 2.70
N ILE A 71 -8.88 9.84 2.68
CA ILE A 71 -7.68 9.82 3.53
C ILE A 71 -6.78 11.02 3.20
N GLY A 72 -6.56 11.31 1.92
CA GLY A 72 -5.68 12.40 1.49
C GLY A 72 -4.20 12.04 1.49
N TRP A 73 -3.87 10.75 1.57
CA TRP A 73 -2.49 10.27 1.47
C TRP A 73 -1.94 10.36 0.04
N ASP A 74 -0.61 10.37 -0.08
CA ASP A 74 0.04 10.28 -1.37
C ASP A 74 -0.01 8.83 -1.91
N PHE A 75 -0.08 8.66 -3.23
CA PHE A 75 -0.03 7.34 -3.87
C PHE A 75 1.22 6.54 -3.48
N ARG A 76 2.34 7.24 -3.26
CA ARG A 76 3.60 6.66 -2.78
C ARG A 76 3.44 5.88 -1.48
N HIS A 77 2.58 6.36 -0.58
CA HIS A 77 2.37 5.80 0.75
C HIS A 77 1.21 4.81 0.80
N GLN A 78 0.29 4.87 -0.17
CA GLN A 78 -0.95 4.10 -0.16
C GLN A 78 -0.69 2.61 0.13
N TYR A 79 0.18 1.97 -0.65
CA TYR A 79 0.31 0.51 -0.65
C TYR A 79 0.85 -0.03 0.68
N ASP A 80 1.82 0.68 1.26
CA ASP A 80 2.42 0.35 2.56
C ASP A 80 1.49 0.48 3.74
N ARG A 81 0.40 1.23 3.57
CA ARG A 81 -0.54 1.55 4.65
C ARG A 81 -1.85 0.79 4.53
N LEU A 82 -2.02 0.00 3.47
CA LEU A 82 -3.21 -0.83 3.27
C LEU A 82 -3.40 -1.87 4.37
N ASN A 83 -2.33 -2.30 5.01
CA ASN A 83 -2.38 -3.25 6.12
C ASN A 83 -2.89 -2.63 7.44
N LEU A 84 -2.96 -1.30 7.53
CA LEU A 84 -3.60 -0.57 8.63
C LEU A 84 -5.13 -0.46 8.43
N ILE A 85 -5.66 -1.10 7.38
CA ILE A 85 -7.06 -1.03 6.98
C ILE A 85 -7.63 -2.44 6.85
N ALA A 86 -8.78 -2.69 7.46
CA ALA A 86 -9.54 -3.92 7.29
C ALA A 86 -10.83 -3.64 6.50
N ASN A 87 -11.21 -4.59 5.65
CA ASN A 87 -12.43 -4.54 4.87
C ASN A 87 -13.48 -5.47 5.50
N ASN A 88 -14.63 -4.94 5.89
CA ASN A 88 -15.80 -5.75 6.19
C ASN A 88 -16.36 -6.34 4.89
N SER A 89 -15.83 -7.51 4.54
CA SER A 89 -16.03 -8.16 3.25
C SER A 89 -17.33 -8.95 3.15
N ARG A 90 -17.89 -9.36 4.29
CA ARG A 90 -19.22 -9.98 4.39
C ARG A 90 -19.91 -9.51 5.66
N PHE A 91 -21.20 -9.22 5.54
CA PHE A 91 -22.06 -9.00 6.68
C PHE A 91 -23.43 -9.58 6.40
N LEU A 92 -23.85 -10.52 7.25
CA LEU A 92 -25.10 -11.26 7.13
C LEU A 92 -25.84 -11.18 8.46
N ILE A 93 -27.07 -10.65 8.44
CA ILE A 93 -28.05 -10.88 9.51
C ILE A 93 -28.80 -12.16 9.13
N LEU A 94 -28.92 -13.11 10.06
CA LEU A 94 -29.59 -14.37 9.76
C LEU A 94 -31.10 -14.14 9.57
N PRO A 95 -31.80 -14.94 8.73
CA PRO A 95 -33.19 -14.69 8.35
C PRO A 95 -34.15 -14.46 9.53
N GLU A 96 -33.97 -15.21 10.61
CA GLU A 96 -34.83 -15.12 11.82
C GLU A 96 -34.49 -13.93 12.73
N TRP A 97 -33.46 -13.15 12.40
CA TRP A 97 -32.87 -12.11 13.24
C TRP A 97 -32.97 -10.70 12.65
N HIS A 98 -33.90 -10.48 11.71
CA HIS A 98 -34.17 -9.17 11.13
C HIS A 98 -34.95 -8.24 12.09
N TYR A 99 -34.35 -7.89 13.21
CA TYR A 99 -34.88 -6.94 14.20
C TYR A 99 -34.32 -5.53 13.99
N PRO A 100 -35.11 -4.46 14.28
CA PRO A 100 -34.62 -3.09 14.24
C PRO A 100 -33.34 -2.92 15.06
N ASN A 101 -32.36 -2.20 14.53
CA ASN A 101 -31.06 -1.88 15.16
C ASN A 101 -30.11 -3.05 15.45
N LEU A 102 -30.48 -4.31 15.17
CA LEU A 102 -29.60 -5.45 15.42
C LEU A 102 -28.30 -5.35 14.62
N GLY A 103 -28.41 -5.01 13.33
CA GLY A 103 -27.25 -4.91 12.46
C GLY A 103 -26.27 -3.81 12.87
N SER A 104 -26.75 -2.61 13.18
CA SER A 104 -25.90 -1.50 13.63
C SER A 104 -25.30 -1.77 15.00
N LYS A 105 -26.03 -2.44 15.90
CA LYS A 105 -25.50 -2.90 17.20
C LYS A 105 -24.39 -3.93 17.02
N ALA A 106 -24.56 -4.92 16.15
CA ALA A 106 -23.53 -5.93 15.85
C ALA A 106 -22.26 -5.29 15.28
N LEU A 107 -22.39 -4.35 14.33
CA LEU A 107 -21.26 -3.58 13.81
C LEU A 107 -20.55 -2.78 14.92
N SER A 108 -21.31 -2.10 15.78
CA SER A 108 -20.75 -1.32 16.90
C SER A 108 -20.00 -2.19 17.90
N LEU A 109 -20.52 -3.36 18.25
CA LEU A 109 -19.87 -4.31 19.16
C LEU A 109 -18.60 -4.90 18.53
N CYS A 110 -18.62 -5.19 17.23
CA CYS A 110 -17.44 -5.65 16.50
C CYS A 110 -16.36 -4.56 16.45
N HIS A 111 -16.74 -3.32 16.15
CA HIS A 111 -15.84 -2.17 16.11
C HIS A 111 -15.09 -1.96 17.42
N GLN A 112 -15.73 -2.19 18.57
CA GLN A 112 -15.11 -2.05 19.90
C GLN A 112 -13.96 -3.02 20.17
N ARG A 113 -13.89 -4.14 19.45
CA ARG A 113 -12.91 -5.21 19.72
C ARG A 113 -11.95 -5.50 18.57
N ILE A 114 -12.35 -5.24 17.33
CA ILE A 114 -11.60 -5.67 16.14
C ILE A 114 -10.16 -5.17 16.12
N ALA A 115 -9.90 -3.96 16.62
CA ALA A 115 -8.53 -3.44 16.69
C ALA A 115 -7.62 -4.33 17.55
N GLY A 116 -8.11 -4.77 18.71
CA GLY A 116 -7.39 -5.65 19.63
C GLY A 116 -7.24 -7.05 19.04
N ASP A 117 -8.32 -7.65 18.55
CA ASP A 117 -8.29 -8.99 17.96
C ASP A 117 -7.35 -9.05 16.73
N TRP A 118 -7.33 -7.99 15.91
CA TRP A 118 -6.46 -7.91 14.73
C TRP A 118 -4.98 -7.78 15.10
N GLN A 119 -4.68 -6.98 16.13
CA GLN A 119 -3.33 -6.86 16.67
C GLN A 119 -2.86 -8.18 17.30
N GLU A 120 -3.73 -8.86 18.06
CA GLU A 120 -3.42 -10.15 18.67
C GLU A 120 -3.16 -11.23 17.62
N HIS A 121 -3.99 -11.30 16.57
CA HIS A 121 -3.92 -12.37 15.59
C HIS A 121 -2.88 -12.15 14.48
N PHE A 122 -2.62 -10.90 14.09
CA PHE A 122 -1.73 -10.57 12.96
C PHE A 122 -0.51 -9.73 13.35
N GLY A 123 -0.40 -9.27 14.60
CA GLY A 123 0.67 -8.37 15.02
C GLY A 123 0.61 -6.99 14.37
N GLN A 124 -0.55 -6.59 13.83
CA GLN A 124 -0.72 -5.35 13.07
C GLN A 124 -1.80 -4.45 13.68
N PRO A 125 -1.55 -3.14 13.82
CA PRO A 125 -2.58 -2.22 14.27
C PRO A 125 -3.58 -1.91 13.15
N LEU A 126 -4.82 -1.59 13.52
CA LEU A 126 -5.84 -1.09 12.62
C LEU A 126 -6.15 0.39 12.90
N LEU A 127 -6.30 1.15 11.83
CA LEU A 127 -6.71 2.57 11.87
C LEU A 127 -8.05 2.80 11.20
N LEU A 128 -8.41 2.03 10.17
CA LEU A 128 -9.62 2.25 9.39
C LEU A 128 -10.31 0.93 9.04
N LEU A 129 -11.63 0.94 9.09
CA LEU A 129 -12.47 -0.07 8.49
C LEU A 129 -13.08 0.47 7.20
N GLU A 130 -13.21 -0.38 6.19
CA GLU A 130 -13.92 -0.07 4.94
C GLU A 130 -14.95 -1.15 4.62
N THR A 131 -15.95 -0.82 3.81
CA THR A 131 -16.87 -1.80 3.23
C THR A 131 -17.41 -1.31 1.89
N PHE A 132 -17.98 -2.24 1.13
CA PHE A 132 -18.53 -2.00 -0.20
C PHE A 132 -19.92 -2.59 -0.32
N VAL A 133 -20.90 -1.73 -0.59
CA VAL A 133 -22.32 -2.14 -0.70
C VAL A 133 -22.77 -2.04 -2.15
N ASP A 134 -23.42 -3.08 -2.66
CA ASP A 134 -24.03 -3.06 -3.99
C ASP A 134 -25.35 -2.28 -3.95
N PRO A 135 -25.42 -1.08 -4.58
CA PRO A 135 -26.62 -0.24 -4.55
C PRO A 135 -27.81 -0.87 -5.28
N ALA A 136 -27.59 -1.86 -6.15
CA ALA A 136 -28.68 -2.60 -6.79
C ALA A 136 -29.42 -3.53 -5.80
N ARG A 137 -28.82 -3.80 -4.64
CA ARG A 137 -29.37 -4.71 -3.62
C ARG A 137 -29.66 -4.02 -2.30
N PHE A 138 -28.84 -3.06 -1.89
CA PHE A 138 -28.92 -2.46 -0.56
C PHE A 138 -28.56 -0.97 -0.56
N HIS A 139 -29.24 -0.19 0.29
CA HIS A 139 -28.97 1.25 0.46
C HIS A 139 -27.82 1.58 1.44
N GLY A 140 -27.23 0.56 2.08
CA GLY A 140 -26.19 0.73 3.10
C GLY A 140 -26.71 1.30 4.43
N THR A 141 -28.02 1.22 4.69
CA THR A 141 -28.68 1.78 5.89
C THR A 141 -28.01 1.33 7.19
N VAL A 142 -27.62 0.06 7.28
CA VAL A 142 -26.97 -0.48 8.49
C VAL A 142 -25.63 0.19 8.80
N TYR A 143 -24.84 0.53 7.78
CA TYR A 143 -23.57 1.23 7.93
C TYR A 143 -23.79 2.70 8.30
N ARG A 144 -24.78 3.36 7.69
CA ARG A 144 -25.18 4.73 8.08
C ARG A 144 -25.61 4.80 9.54
N ALA A 145 -26.45 3.86 9.97
CA ALA A 145 -26.91 3.75 11.35
C ALA A 145 -25.79 3.40 12.35
N ALA A 146 -24.71 2.77 11.87
CA ALA A 146 -23.52 2.47 12.66
C ALA A 146 -22.43 3.56 12.58
N ASN A 147 -22.77 4.78 12.16
CA ASN A 147 -21.87 5.94 12.03
C ASN A 147 -20.73 5.78 11.01
N TRP A 148 -20.90 4.92 10.01
CA TRP A 148 -19.94 4.85 8.91
C TRP A 148 -20.13 6.03 7.96
N THR A 149 -19.03 6.59 7.48
CA THR A 149 -19.03 7.72 6.55
C THR A 149 -19.11 7.23 5.11
N TYR A 150 -20.12 7.68 4.37
CA TYR A 150 -20.26 7.41 2.93
C TYR A 150 -19.30 8.28 2.11
N LEU A 151 -18.55 7.67 1.19
CA LEU A 151 -17.50 8.34 0.39
C LEU A 151 -17.79 8.43 -1.11
N GLY A 152 -18.95 7.97 -1.56
CA GLY A 152 -19.29 7.90 -2.99
C GLY A 152 -19.24 6.48 -3.55
N LEU A 153 -19.11 6.38 -4.88
CA LEU A 153 -19.11 5.13 -5.62
C LEU A 153 -17.70 4.66 -6.00
N THR A 154 -17.52 3.34 -6.07
CA THR A 154 -16.37 2.74 -6.77
C THR A 154 -16.49 2.99 -8.28
N ARG A 155 -15.39 2.81 -9.02
CA ARG A 155 -15.39 2.99 -10.49
C ARG A 155 -15.85 1.74 -11.28
N GLY A 156 -16.40 0.72 -10.61
CA GLY A 156 -16.90 -0.48 -11.30
C GLY A 156 -15.80 -1.37 -11.91
N PHE A 157 -14.65 -1.51 -11.25
CA PHE A 157 -13.60 -2.42 -11.72
C PHE A 157 -13.56 -3.71 -10.90
N ARG A 158 -13.35 -4.85 -11.57
CA ARG A 158 -13.10 -6.16 -10.94
C ARG A 158 -11.69 -6.63 -11.28
N ARG A 159 -10.99 -7.23 -10.31
CA ARG A 159 -9.71 -7.90 -10.57
C ARG A 159 -9.95 -9.20 -11.35
N THR A 160 -9.24 -9.38 -12.46
CA THR A 160 -9.17 -10.61 -13.25
C THR A 160 -7.76 -11.19 -13.17
N ARG A 161 -7.52 -12.35 -13.80
CA ARG A 161 -6.16 -12.91 -13.91
C ARG A 161 -5.24 -11.99 -14.74
N GLU A 162 -5.73 -11.34 -15.80
CA GLU A 162 -4.91 -10.42 -16.60
C GLU A 162 -4.77 -9.01 -15.99
N GLY A 163 -5.58 -8.64 -15.00
CA GLY A 163 -5.49 -7.32 -14.36
C GLY A 163 -6.80 -6.84 -13.76
N TYR A 164 -7.34 -5.75 -14.30
CA TYR A 164 -8.61 -5.17 -13.90
C TYR A 164 -9.50 -5.02 -15.13
N SER A 165 -10.72 -5.57 -15.07
CA SER A 165 -11.75 -5.36 -16.09
C SER A 165 -12.77 -4.33 -15.60
N ALA A 166 -13.32 -3.55 -16.54
CA ALA A 166 -14.45 -2.65 -16.33
C ALA A 166 -15.81 -3.39 -16.28
N ASP A 167 -15.83 -4.71 -16.51
CA ASP A 167 -17.04 -5.55 -16.52
C ASP A 167 -17.55 -5.88 -15.11
N ALA A 168 -17.43 -4.96 -14.14
CA ALA A 168 -18.07 -5.16 -12.86
C ALA A 168 -19.56 -4.81 -12.98
N PRO A 169 -20.46 -5.64 -12.43
CA PRO A 169 -21.90 -5.50 -12.65
C PRO A 169 -22.52 -4.21 -12.09
N SER A 170 -21.84 -3.50 -11.18
CA SER A 170 -22.25 -2.17 -10.73
C SER A 170 -21.14 -1.46 -9.93
N PRO A 171 -21.05 -0.13 -10.00
CA PRO A 171 -20.38 0.70 -8.99
C PRO A 171 -20.93 0.40 -7.59
N LYS A 172 -20.05 0.26 -6.59
CA LYS A 172 -20.44 -0.02 -5.20
C LYS A 172 -20.39 1.25 -4.35
N LEU A 173 -21.30 1.40 -3.40
CA LEU A 173 -21.19 2.43 -2.36
C LEU A 173 -19.97 2.11 -1.48
N VAL A 174 -19.15 3.12 -1.20
CA VAL A 174 -17.98 3.01 -0.33
C VAL A 174 -18.30 3.64 1.02
N PHE A 175 -18.12 2.88 2.10
CA PHE A 175 -18.19 3.41 3.46
C PHE A 175 -16.89 3.15 4.22
N VAL A 176 -16.54 4.07 5.12
CA VAL A 176 -15.40 3.92 6.04
C VAL A 176 -15.78 4.23 7.47
N LEU A 177 -15.09 3.62 8.43
CA LEU A 177 -15.21 3.89 9.86
C LEU A 177 -13.80 3.98 10.49
N PRO A 178 -13.40 5.16 10.99
CA PRO A 178 -12.18 5.32 11.78
C PRO A 178 -12.23 4.49 13.05
N VAL A 179 -11.18 3.71 13.31
CA VAL A 179 -11.04 2.91 14.55
C VAL A 179 -10.67 3.80 15.74
N GLN A 180 -10.02 4.93 15.47
CA GLN A 180 -9.65 5.96 16.43
C GLN A 180 -9.86 7.36 15.85
N ARG A 181 -9.97 8.37 16.72
CA ARG A 181 -10.33 9.75 16.34
C ARG A 181 -9.37 10.38 15.32
N ASP A 182 -8.07 10.13 15.46
CA ASP A 182 -7.03 10.70 14.61
C ASP A 182 -6.60 9.78 13.45
N ALA A 183 -7.31 8.67 13.20
CA ALA A 183 -6.91 7.68 12.20
C ALA A 183 -6.65 8.28 10.81
N ARG A 184 -7.52 9.19 10.35
CA ARG A 184 -7.34 9.88 9.06
C ARG A 184 -6.05 10.70 9.03
N ALA A 185 -5.74 11.41 10.11
CA ALA A 185 -4.52 12.19 10.23
C ALA A 185 -3.30 11.26 10.23
N GLN A 186 -3.32 10.17 11.01
CA GLN A 186 -2.24 9.17 11.03
C GLN A 186 -2.00 8.56 9.65
N LEU A 187 -3.06 8.15 8.95
CA LEU A 187 -2.95 7.56 7.62
C LEU A 187 -2.45 8.54 6.55
N SER A 188 -2.61 9.86 6.73
CA SER A 188 -2.20 10.88 5.74
C SER A 188 -0.84 11.52 6.01
N ARG A 189 -0.27 11.37 7.22
CA ARG A 189 1.07 11.88 7.57
C ARG A 189 2.15 11.45 6.58
N SER A 190 3.14 12.28 6.32
CA SER A 190 4.27 11.90 5.46
C SER A 190 5.07 10.74 6.07
N ILE A 191 5.30 10.79 7.39
CA ILE A 191 5.94 9.72 8.16
C ILE A 191 4.96 9.12 9.17
N LEU A 192 4.81 7.80 9.14
CA LEU A 192 4.02 7.07 10.14
C LEU A 192 4.74 7.05 11.50
N ALA A 193 3.95 7.09 12.58
CA ALA A 193 4.47 6.80 13.91
C ALA A 193 5.06 5.38 13.95
N PRO A 194 6.12 5.12 14.74
CA PRO A 194 6.80 3.82 14.77
C PRO A 194 5.86 2.62 15.00
N THR A 195 4.82 2.79 15.82
CA THR A 195 3.80 1.77 16.09
C THR A 195 3.04 1.31 14.85
N TYR A 196 2.87 2.17 13.85
CA TYR A 196 2.19 1.85 12.59
C TYR A 196 3.15 1.41 11.47
N ARG A 197 4.46 1.50 11.68
CA ARG A 197 5.47 1.05 10.71
C ARG A 197 5.58 -0.46 10.79
N THR A 198 4.96 -1.12 9.83
CA THR A 198 4.87 -2.58 9.77
C THR A 198 5.54 -3.06 8.48
N GLY A 199 6.60 -3.86 8.62
CA GLY A 199 7.41 -4.32 7.49
C GLY A 199 8.35 -3.24 6.91
N ALA A 200 9.02 -3.59 5.81
CA ALA A 200 9.86 -2.64 5.06
C ALA A 200 8.99 -1.73 4.18
N PRO A 201 9.32 -0.43 4.03
CA PRO A 201 8.61 0.47 3.11
C PRO A 201 8.66 -0.06 1.68
N LYS A 202 7.51 -0.16 1.02
CA LYS A 202 7.28 -0.45 -0.39
C LYS A 202 6.59 0.76 -1.04
N ILE A 203 7.39 1.74 -1.42
CA ILE A 203 6.90 2.84 -2.27
C ILE A 203 6.52 2.25 -3.64
N MET A 204 5.38 2.69 -4.19
CA MET A 204 5.00 2.42 -5.57
C MET A 204 5.16 3.69 -6.42
N LEU A 205 5.87 3.57 -7.55
CA LEU A 205 5.93 4.65 -8.55
C LEU A 205 4.59 4.79 -9.31
N THR A 206 4.20 6.03 -9.59
CA THR A 206 3.06 6.33 -10.46
C THR A 206 3.41 6.04 -11.93
N ALA A 207 2.39 5.90 -12.79
CA ALA A 207 2.61 5.72 -14.22
C ALA A 207 3.31 6.92 -14.89
N GLU A 208 3.17 8.11 -14.32
CA GLU A 208 3.84 9.32 -14.75
C GLU A 208 5.30 9.32 -14.33
N GLN A 209 5.59 9.04 -13.05
CA GLN A 209 6.96 8.91 -12.56
C GLN A 209 7.75 7.84 -13.33
N MET A 210 7.14 6.70 -13.65
CA MET A 210 7.79 5.69 -14.49
C MET A 210 8.15 6.20 -15.89
N ARG A 211 7.35 7.11 -16.46
CA ARG A 211 7.56 7.68 -17.80
C ARG A 211 8.63 8.75 -17.81
N THR A 212 8.63 9.62 -16.80
CA THR A 212 9.51 10.80 -16.75
C THR A 212 10.86 10.50 -16.10
N LEU A 213 10.96 9.50 -15.23
CA LEU A 213 12.20 9.19 -14.50
C LEU A 213 13.42 8.96 -15.42
N PRO A 214 13.32 8.25 -16.56
CA PRO A 214 14.44 8.17 -17.51
C PRO A 214 14.92 9.53 -18.00
N ASP A 215 14.03 10.52 -18.15
CA ASP A 215 14.39 11.78 -18.78
C ASP A 215 15.37 12.61 -17.94
N PHE A 216 15.33 12.48 -16.62
CA PHE A 216 16.27 13.12 -15.69
C PHE A 216 17.71 12.64 -15.87
N PHE A 217 17.91 11.46 -16.49
CA PHE A 217 19.22 10.86 -16.69
C PHE A 217 19.75 11.01 -18.13
N ASN A 218 19.05 11.72 -19.02
CA ASN A 218 19.46 11.86 -20.42
C ASN A 218 20.79 12.60 -20.61
N ASP A 219 21.12 13.54 -19.71
CA ASP A 219 22.34 14.36 -19.80
C ASP A 219 23.60 13.64 -19.28
N ILE A 220 23.46 12.42 -18.74
CA ILE A 220 24.58 11.66 -18.19
C ILE A 220 25.31 10.94 -19.34
N PRO A 221 26.62 11.19 -19.55
CA PRO A 221 27.38 10.49 -20.57
C PRO A 221 27.46 8.99 -20.28
N ASP A 222 27.28 8.16 -21.31
CA ASP A 222 27.35 6.71 -21.18
C ASP A 222 28.81 6.23 -21.11
N PRO A 223 29.27 5.71 -19.95
CA PRO A 223 30.66 5.31 -19.75
C PRO A 223 31.00 3.96 -20.40
N ARG A 224 30.01 3.28 -21.01
CA ARG A 224 30.20 1.95 -21.62
C ARG A 224 30.73 2.05 -23.05
N ARG A 225 31.44 1.00 -23.47
CA ARG A 225 31.85 0.79 -24.88
C ARG A 225 30.64 0.49 -25.77
N ALA A 226 30.79 0.68 -27.09
CA ALA A 226 29.69 0.55 -28.05
C ALA A 226 28.93 -0.78 -27.95
N GLU A 227 29.66 -1.90 -27.75
CA GLU A 227 29.10 -3.25 -27.63
C GLU A 227 28.23 -3.43 -26.37
N GLY A 228 28.44 -2.60 -25.34
CA GLY A 228 27.71 -2.62 -24.06
C GLY A 228 26.42 -1.79 -24.05
N LYS A 229 26.11 -1.05 -25.12
CA LYS A 229 25.00 -0.08 -25.18
C LYS A 229 23.66 -0.67 -25.62
N ARG A 230 23.38 -1.94 -25.32
CA ARG A 230 22.10 -2.59 -25.67
C ARG A 230 20.89 -1.92 -25.04
N HIS A 231 21.03 -1.49 -23.78
CA HIS A 231 20.00 -0.72 -23.05
C HIS A 231 20.47 0.72 -22.93
N ARG A 232 19.60 1.70 -23.23
CA ARG A 232 19.88 3.13 -23.02
C ARG A 232 20.29 3.38 -21.57
N LEU A 233 21.35 4.15 -21.34
CA LEU A 233 21.87 4.45 -20.00
C LEU A 233 20.77 4.97 -19.07
N CYS A 234 20.02 5.96 -19.53
CA CYS A 234 18.96 6.59 -18.77
C CYS A 234 17.87 5.61 -18.31
N VAL A 235 17.57 4.58 -19.10
CA VAL A 235 16.63 3.52 -18.73
C VAL A 235 17.20 2.60 -17.66
N VAL A 236 18.50 2.25 -17.74
CA VAL A 236 19.15 1.42 -16.71
C VAL A 236 19.19 2.17 -15.38
N LEU A 237 19.57 3.45 -15.40
CA LEU A 237 19.58 4.31 -14.22
C LEU A 237 18.18 4.52 -13.63
N ALA A 238 17.15 4.72 -14.48
CA ALA A 238 15.76 4.83 -14.03
C ALA A 238 15.22 3.54 -13.41
N ILE A 239 15.57 2.38 -13.95
CA ILE A 239 15.21 1.08 -13.36
C ILE A 239 15.89 0.90 -12.00
N ALA A 240 17.17 1.26 -11.89
CA ALA A 240 17.91 1.19 -10.63
C ALA A 240 17.31 2.14 -9.58
N ALA A 241 17.15 3.42 -9.91
CA ALA A 241 16.56 4.42 -9.05
C ALA A 241 15.13 4.02 -8.63
N GLY A 242 14.30 3.58 -9.60
CA GLY A 242 12.94 3.16 -9.33
C GLY A 242 12.84 1.94 -8.42
N ALA A 243 13.71 0.94 -8.60
CA ALA A 243 13.80 -0.21 -7.71
C ALA A 243 14.24 0.19 -6.30
N THR A 244 15.24 1.06 -6.18
CA THR A 244 15.71 1.58 -4.88
C THR A 244 14.62 2.35 -4.16
N LEU A 245 13.86 3.19 -4.87
CA LEU A 245 12.68 3.85 -4.32
C LEU A 245 11.65 2.84 -3.84
N CYS A 246 11.43 1.74 -4.57
CA CYS A 246 10.55 0.64 -4.16
C CYS A 246 11.13 -0.25 -3.04
N GLY A 247 12.25 0.14 -2.41
CA GLY A 247 12.86 -0.56 -1.26
C GLY A 247 13.81 -1.69 -1.63
N MET A 248 14.14 -1.88 -2.91
CA MET A 248 15.07 -2.93 -3.35
C MET A 248 16.52 -2.55 -3.01
N ARG A 249 17.25 -3.47 -2.37
CA ARG A 249 18.64 -3.27 -1.96
C ARG A 249 19.58 -4.23 -2.69
N GLY A 250 20.59 -3.67 -3.35
CA GLY A 250 21.60 -4.42 -4.09
C GLY A 250 21.18 -4.86 -5.50
N TYR A 251 22.15 -5.19 -6.34
CA TYR A 251 21.96 -5.43 -7.78
C TYR A 251 20.99 -6.56 -8.09
N LYS A 252 21.06 -7.67 -7.35
CA LYS A 252 20.19 -8.83 -7.51
C LYS A 252 18.72 -8.48 -7.27
N ALA A 253 18.42 -7.73 -6.22
CA ALA A 253 17.05 -7.30 -5.90
C ALA A 253 16.51 -6.34 -6.95
N ILE A 254 17.33 -5.40 -7.43
CA ILE A 254 16.98 -4.47 -8.52
C ILE A 254 16.63 -5.25 -9.80
N ALA A 255 17.47 -6.23 -10.18
CA ALA A 255 17.25 -7.03 -11.38
C ALA A 255 15.99 -7.92 -11.27
N ALA A 256 15.73 -8.51 -10.09
CA ALA A 256 14.52 -9.27 -9.84
C ALA A 256 13.27 -8.38 -9.96
N TRP A 257 13.27 -7.22 -9.31
CA TRP A 257 12.20 -6.24 -9.41
C TRP A 257 11.94 -5.80 -10.86
N ALA A 258 13.00 -5.54 -11.64
CA ALA A 258 12.87 -5.19 -13.04
C ALA A 258 12.20 -6.31 -13.86
N LYS A 259 12.54 -7.58 -13.60
CA LYS A 259 11.92 -8.74 -14.25
C LYS A 259 10.43 -8.87 -13.89
N ASP A 260 10.05 -8.55 -12.66
CA ASP A 260 8.66 -8.63 -12.20
C ASP A 260 7.77 -7.49 -12.71
N LEU A 261 8.34 -6.46 -13.34
CA LEU A 261 7.57 -5.39 -13.97
C LEU A 261 6.65 -5.94 -15.07
N LYS A 262 5.37 -5.55 -14.99
CA LYS A 262 4.37 -5.83 -16.04
C LYS A 262 4.78 -5.18 -17.37
N PRO A 263 4.34 -5.71 -18.53
CA PRO A 263 4.70 -5.18 -19.85
C PRO A 263 4.48 -3.65 -20.00
N LYS A 264 3.35 -3.14 -19.48
CA LYS A 264 3.07 -1.70 -19.50
C LYS A 264 4.00 -0.86 -18.61
N ALA A 265 4.52 -1.41 -17.51
CA ALA A 265 5.50 -0.71 -16.69
C ALA A 265 6.85 -0.64 -17.40
N ARG A 266 7.30 -1.75 -18.02
CA ARG A 266 8.52 -1.78 -18.84
C ARG A 266 8.46 -0.80 -20.01
N GLU A 267 7.30 -0.70 -20.67
CA GLU A 267 7.04 0.30 -21.72
C GLU A 267 7.15 1.73 -21.18
N ARG A 268 6.59 2.02 -20.00
CA ARG A 268 6.68 3.36 -19.38
C ARG A 268 8.12 3.75 -19.08
N PHE A 269 8.93 2.83 -18.57
CA PHE A 269 10.37 3.06 -18.37
C PHE A 269 11.17 3.23 -19.66
N GLY A 270 10.58 2.99 -20.84
CA GLY A 270 11.29 3.05 -22.11
C GLY A 270 12.24 1.87 -22.35
N CYS A 271 11.97 0.71 -21.73
CA CYS A 271 12.76 -0.51 -21.98
C CYS A 271 12.77 -0.87 -23.48
N ARG A 272 13.92 -1.35 -23.97
CA ARG A 272 14.09 -1.73 -25.37
C ARG A 272 13.08 -2.80 -25.77
N ARG A 273 12.59 -2.76 -27.00
CA ARG A 273 11.69 -3.78 -27.54
C ARG A 273 12.47 -4.84 -28.33
N GLU A 274 12.17 -6.10 -28.06
CA GLU A 274 12.72 -7.27 -28.75
C GLU A 274 11.58 -8.28 -28.92
N ASN A 275 11.33 -8.75 -30.14
CA ASN A 275 10.24 -9.69 -30.46
C ASN A 275 8.88 -9.26 -29.85
N ARG A 276 8.53 -7.98 -29.98
CA ARG A 276 7.30 -7.35 -29.44
C ARG A 276 7.20 -7.31 -27.90
N THR A 277 8.26 -7.71 -27.18
CA THR A 277 8.34 -7.66 -25.72
C THR A 277 9.33 -6.59 -25.26
N CYS A 278 9.02 -5.88 -24.17
CA CYS A 278 9.97 -4.94 -23.57
C CYS A 278 10.94 -5.71 -22.67
N VAL A 279 12.24 -5.61 -22.96
CA VAL A 279 13.31 -6.34 -22.27
C VAL A 279 14.02 -5.42 -21.28
N VAL A 280 14.14 -5.90 -20.04
CA VAL A 280 14.77 -5.19 -18.93
C VAL A 280 16.27 -5.50 -18.85
N PRO A 281 17.10 -4.61 -18.28
CA PRO A 281 18.51 -4.88 -18.08
C PRO A 281 18.73 -6.04 -17.09
N SER A 282 19.76 -6.84 -17.32
CA SER A 282 20.20 -7.89 -16.40
C SER A 282 20.92 -7.32 -15.17
N GLU A 283 21.10 -8.15 -14.15
CA GLU A 283 21.93 -7.81 -12.97
C GLU A 283 23.34 -7.35 -13.38
N SER A 284 23.97 -8.03 -14.35
CA SER A 284 25.29 -7.67 -14.85
C SER A 284 25.33 -6.29 -15.49
N ILE A 285 24.31 -5.92 -16.28
CA ILE A 285 24.22 -4.60 -16.93
C ILE A 285 23.96 -3.51 -15.89
N ILE A 286 23.08 -3.76 -14.92
CA ILE A 286 22.80 -2.83 -13.83
C ILE A 286 24.08 -2.56 -13.04
N ARG A 287 24.83 -3.62 -12.67
CA ARG A 287 26.09 -3.49 -11.95
C ARG A 287 27.14 -2.74 -12.78
N ASP A 288 27.34 -3.10 -14.05
CA ASP A 288 28.33 -2.45 -14.93
C ASP A 288 28.07 -0.95 -15.07
N VAL A 289 26.81 -0.54 -15.23
CA VAL A 289 26.41 0.86 -15.29
C VAL A 289 26.66 1.59 -13.96
N LEU A 290 26.16 1.04 -12.85
CA LEU A 290 26.23 1.73 -11.55
C LEU A 290 27.66 1.87 -11.02
N VAL A 291 28.57 0.97 -11.39
CA VAL A 291 29.99 1.06 -11.00
C VAL A 291 30.76 2.12 -11.80
N ARG A 292 30.31 2.46 -13.02
CA ARG A 292 31.07 3.32 -13.94
C ARG A 292 30.46 4.70 -14.16
N VAL A 293 29.19 4.89 -13.80
CA VAL A 293 28.51 6.17 -13.98
C VAL A 293 29.17 7.25 -13.12
N ASP A 294 29.26 8.46 -13.67
CA ASP A 294 29.74 9.63 -12.93
C ASP A 294 28.81 9.88 -11.72
N PRO A 295 29.32 9.74 -10.48
CA PRO A 295 28.49 9.85 -9.29
C PRO A 295 27.96 11.27 -9.07
N VAL A 296 28.69 12.30 -9.51
CA VAL A 296 28.29 13.70 -9.36
C VAL A 296 27.12 14.01 -10.29
N LYS A 297 27.20 13.57 -11.54
CA LYS A 297 26.09 13.75 -12.50
C LYS A 297 24.86 12.94 -12.14
N LEU A 298 25.06 11.74 -11.60
CA LEU A 298 23.95 10.92 -11.10
C LEU A 298 23.25 11.60 -9.92
N ASP A 299 24.00 12.14 -8.96
CA ASP A 299 23.43 12.85 -7.82
C ASP A 299 22.64 14.09 -8.26
N LEU A 300 23.20 14.91 -9.16
CA LEU A 300 22.49 16.06 -9.73
C LEU A 300 21.19 15.67 -10.45
N ALA A 301 21.17 14.56 -11.19
CA ALA A 301 19.96 14.07 -11.84
C ALA A 301 18.89 13.63 -10.82
N LEU A 302 19.31 12.96 -9.74
CA LEU A 302 18.41 12.57 -8.65
C LEU A 302 17.88 13.79 -7.89
N GLN A 303 18.70 14.82 -7.67
CA GLN A 303 18.27 16.10 -7.08
C GLN A 303 17.22 16.79 -7.95
N LYS A 304 17.41 16.85 -9.28
CA LYS A 304 16.40 17.38 -10.21
C LYS A 304 15.09 16.59 -10.14
N TRP A 305 15.16 15.26 -10.08
CA TRP A 305 13.97 14.42 -9.93
C TRP A 305 13.26 14.68 -8.60
N ASN A 306 14.02 14.80 -7.50
CA ASN A 306 13.48 15.18 -6.20
C ASN A 306 12.79 16.54 -6.30
N ALA A 307 13.43 17.58 -6.82
CA ALA A 307 12.82 18.91 -6.96
C ALA A 307 11.50 18.89 -7.76
N ALA A 308 11.38 18.02 -8.77
CA ALA A 308 10.17 17.91 -9.58
C ALA A 308 9.02 17.14 -8.92
N PHE A 309 9.30 16.20 -8.02
CA PHE A 309 8.28 15.28 -7.48
C PHE A 309 8.20 15.23 -5.95
N ALA A 310 9.12 15.89 -5.24
CA ALA A 310 9.07 16.06 -3.79
C ALA A 310 7.91 16.96 -3.40
N LYS A 311 7.37 16.72 -2.21
CA LYS A 311 6.64 17.77 -1.49
C LYS A 311 7.67 18.64 -0.78
N GLU A 312 7.39 19.93 -0.61
CA GLU A 312 8.23 20.79 0.22
C GLU A 312 8.20 20.30 1.67
N ASP A 313 9.37 20.16 2.29
CA ASP A 313 9.48 19.92 3.71
C ASP A 313 9.47 21.25 4.46
N GLN A 314 8.67 21.36 5.53
CA GLN A 314 8.73 22.52 6.41
C GLN A 314 9.92 22.47 7.39
N SER A 315 10.56 21.30 7.52
CA SER A 315 11.67 21.07 8.43
C SER A 315 12.75 20.17 7.81
N LEU A 316 14.01 20.54 8.05
CA LEU A 316 15.20 19.86 7.51
C LEU A 316 16.03 19.31 8.67
N ALA A 317 16.47 18.06 8.53
CA ALA A 317 17.43 17.40 9.41
C ALA A 317 18.81 17.38 8.73
N ILE A 318 19.88 17.46 9.52
CA ILE A 318 21.26 17.29 9.04
C ILE A 318 21.80 16.01 9.64
N ASP A 319 22.25 15.08 8.79
CA ASP A 319 22.79 13.78 9.18
C ASP A 319 24.20 13.59 8.61
N GLY A 320 25.12 13.12 9.44
CA GLY A 320 26.50 12.82 9.06
C GLY A 320 26.71 11.31 8.99
N LYS A 321 27.09 10.79 7.82
CA LYS A 321 27.43 9.37 7.63
C LYS A 321 28.89 9.19 7.27
N THR A 322 29.51 8.22 7.92
CA THR A 322 30.82 7.69 7.53
C THR A 322 30.60 6.54 6.55
N MET A 323 31.15 6.66 5.34
CA MET A 323 30.97 5.66 4.31
C MET A 323 31.91 4.48 4.53
N CYS A 324 31.34 3.30 4.83
CA CYS A 324 32.11 2.08 4.96
C CYS A 324 32.86 1.75 3.66
N ASN A 325 34.18 1.57 3.76
CA ASN A 325 35.09 1.22 2.64
C ASN A 325 35.24 2.28 1.54
N ALA A 326 34.78 3.52 1.76
CA ALA A 326 35.09 4.64 0.87
C ALA A 326 36.26 5.43 1.47
N ILE A 327 37.46 5.09 1.01
CA ILE A 327 38.71 5.73 1.41
C ILE A 327 39.04 6.81 0.37
N ASP A 328 39.33 8.02 0.81
CA ASP A 328 39.72 9.09 -0.09
C ASP A 328 41.20 9.01 -0.50
N GLU A 329 41.63 9.93 -1.36
CA GLU A 329 43.02 9.96 -1.87
C GLU A 329 44.07 10.12 -0.76
N ALA A 330 43.68 10.59 0.43
CA ALA A 330 44.55 10.73 1.59
C ALA A 330 44.55 9.50 2.53
N GLY A 331 43.85 8.42 2.15
CA GLY A 331 43.78 7.20 2.96
C GLY A 331 42.76 7.26 4.10
N GLN A 332 41.89 8.27 4.13
CA GLN A 332 40.95 8.52 5.23
C GLN A 332 39.52 8.10 4.87
N GLN A 333 38.72 7.76 5.88
CA GLN A 333 37.32 7.42 5.66
C GLN A 333 36.52 8.64 5.19
N THR A 334 35.76 8.46 4.12
CA THR A 334 34.94 9.54 3.56
C THR A 334 33.74 9.82 4.46
N HIS A 335 33.68 11.02 5.02
CA HIS A 335 32.52 11.54 5.73
C HIS A 335 31.62 12.33 4.78
N ILE A 336 30.33 12.06 4.86
CA ILE A 336 29.33 12.74 4.06
C ILE A 336 28.28 13.34 4.98
N MET A 337 27.96 14.61 4.75
CA MET A 337 26.87 15.31 5.41
C MET A 337 25.70 15.45 4.44
N SER A 338 24.52 15.08 4.90
CA SER A 338 23.27 15.13 4.14
C SER A 338 22.27 16.02 4.84
N VAL A 339 21.59 16.89 4.09
CA VAL A 339 20.40 17.59 4.55
C VAL A 339 19.19 16.81 4.06
N VAL A 340 18.37 16.32 4.98
CA VAL A 340 17.24 15.43 4.70
C VAL A 340 15.95 16.06 5.21
N GLY A 341 14.92 16.10 4.35
CA GLY A 341 13.58 16.52 4.73
C GLY A 341 12.99 15.67 5.85
N HIS A 342 12.46 16.30 6.89
CA HIS A 342 11.89 15.57 8.02
C HIS A 342 10.57 14.87 7.66
N GLU A 343 9.84 15.34 6.66
CA GLU A 343 8.54 14.81 6.27
C GLU A 343 8.70 13.84 5.10
N THR A 344 9.50 14.20 4.11
CA THR A 344 9.67 13.42 2.88
C THR A 344 10.80 12.39 2.96
N ALA A 345 11.70 12.53 3.95
CA ALA A 345 12.96 11.80 4.05
C ALA A 345 13.86 11.96 2.80
N LEU A 346 13.64 13.01 2.00
CA LEU A 346 14.43 13.27 0.80
C LEU A 346 15.72 13.98 1.15
N CYS A 347 16.82 13.53 0.54
CA CYS A 347 18.09 14.24 0.61
C CYS A 347 18.05 15.46 -0.32
N TYR A 348 18.06 16.66 0.25
CA TYR A 348 18.12 17.94 -0.48
C TYR A 348 19.51 18.22 -1.02
N THR A 349 20.52 17.92 -0.22
CA THR A 349 21.92 18.03 -0.61
C THR A 349 22.74 17.04 0.18
N GLN A 350 23.76 16.51 -0.49
CA GLN A 350 24.74 15.63 0.09
C GLN A 350 26.12 16.15 -0.30
N LYS A 351 26.98 16.45 0.68
CA LYS A 351 28.34 16.93 0.44
C LYS A 351 29.35 16.13 1.25
N LYS A 352 30.50 15.85 0.64
CA LYS A 352 31.67 15.38 1.40
C LYS A 352 31.97 16.46 2.46
N SER A 353 32.02 16.05 3.72
CA SER A 353 32.45 16.96 4.79
C SER A 353 33.94 17.22 4.59
N ALA A 354 34.33 18.49 4.50
CA ALA A 354 35.72 18.85 4.69
C ALA A 354 36.08 18.61 6.16
N HIS A 355 37.35 18.28 6.42
CA HIS A 355 37.83 18.26 7.81
C HIS A 355 37.78 19.69 8.36
N CYS A 356 37.22 19.85 9.55
CA CYS A 356 37.48 21.05 10.33
C CYS A 356 38.98 21.03 10.68
N PRO A 357 39.73 22.10 10.36
CA PRO A 357 41.16 22.17 10.61
C PRO A 357 41.52 22.07 12.10
#